data_AF-A0AAU5W883-F1
#
_entry.id   AF-A0AAU5W883-F1
#
_cell.length_a   1.000
_cell.length_b   1.000
_cell.length_c   1.000
_cell.angle_alpha   90.00
_cell.angle_beta   90.00
_cell.angle_gamma   90.00
#
_symmetry.space_group_name_H-M   'P 1'
#
loop_
_entity.id
_entity.type
_entity.pdbx_description
1 polymer ?
#
loop_
_entity_poly.entity_id
_entity_poly.type
_entity_poly.pdbx_seq_one_letter_code
_entity_poly.pdbx_strand_id
1 'polypeptide(L)' 'MARELVHVQLGRNGEAVGEPYTTAVDRNDPTDVRGLFRDALTHARVDGDGNGYEIQVSRPEGERLFVYSAKN' A
#
# COMPACT_ATOMS: atom_id res chain seq x y z
N MET A 1 13.17 -14.95 0.34
CA MET A 1 13.58 -13.53 0.32
C MET A 1 13.16 -12.91 1.66
N ALA A 2 13.75 -11.78 2.08
CA ALA A 2 13.51 -11.20 3.40
C ALA A 2 12.38 -10.17 3.33
N ARG A 3 11.36 -10.30 4.19
CA ARG A 3 10.30 -9.31 4.35
C ARG A 3 10.81 -8.11 5.14
N GLU A 4 10.53 -6.90 4.67
CA GLU A 4 10.87 -5.65 5.35
C GLU A 4 9.63 -5.00 5.99
N LEU A 5 9.81 -4.38 7.16
CA LEU A 5 8.75 -3.64 7.83
C LEU A 5 8.56 -2.28 7.13
N VAL A 6 7.32 -1.96 6.75
CA VAL A 6 6.97 -0.76 5.99
C VAL A 6 5.73 -0.09 6.57
N HIS A 7 5.62 1.22 6.34
CA HIS A 7 4.40 2.00 6.48
C HIS A 7 3.68 2.05 5.15
N VAL A 8 2.36 1.87 5.21
CA VAL A 8 1.46 1.89 4.06
C VAL A 8 0.44 2.98 4.29
N GLN A 9 0.31 3.88 3.31
CA GLN A 9 -0.75 4.86 3.24
C GLN A 9 -1.53 4.64 1.95
N LEU A 10 -2.83 4.38 2.07
CA LEU A 10 -3.72 4.41 0.90
C LEU A 10 -3.95 5.86 0.49
N GLY A 11 -4.02 6.11 -0.82
CA GLY A 11 -4.36 7.41 -1.37
C GLY A 11 -5.22 7.31 -2.62
N ARG A 12 -5.84 8.43 -2.98
CA ARG A 12 -6.65 8.60 -4.19
C ARG A 12 -6.42 10.01 -4.72
N ASN A 13 -6.03 10.13 -5.98
CA ASN A 13 -5.76 11.43 -6.62
C ASN A 13 -4.78 12.33 -5.83
N GLY A 14 -3.81 11.74 -5.14
CA GLY A 14 -2.83 12.46 -4.31
C GLY A 14 -3.29 12.79 -2.89
N GLU A 15 -4.53 12.47 -2.52
CA GLU A 15 -5.04 12.64 -1.16
C GLU A 15 -4.94 11.33 -0.36
N ALA A 16 -4.56 11.43 0.91
CA ALA A 16 -4.53 10.27 1.81
C ALA A 16 -5.95 9.79 2.15
N VAL A 17 -6.16 8.49 2.12
CA VAL A 17 -7.44 7.83 2.44
C VAL A 17 -7.21 6.87 3.60
N GLY A 18 -7.95 7.06 4.69
CA GLY A 18 -7.81 6.23 5.89
C GLY A 18 -6.50 6.48 6.65
N GLU A 19 -6.33 5.74 7.75
CA GLU A 19 -5.14 5.85 8.59
C GLU A 19 -3.97 5.02 8.01
N PRO A 20 -2.73 5.52 8.10
CA PRO A 20 -1.56 4.74 7.75
C PRO A 20 -1.37 3.58 8.73
N TYR A 21 -0.80 2.47 8.25
CA TYR A 21 -0.51 1.32 9.10
C TYR A 21 0.83 0.68 8.75
N THR A 22 1.38 -0.08 9.70
CA THR A 22 2.68 -0.76 9.57
C THR A 22 2.46 -2.24 9.30
N THR A 23 3.16 -2.79 8.31
CA THR A 23 3.14 -4.24 8.02
C THR A 23 4.46 -4.69 7.39
N ALA A 24 4.66 -6.00 7.27
CA ALA A 24 5.83 -6.57 6.61
C ALA A 24 5.50 -6.94 5.16
N VAL A 25 6.37 -6.59 4.21
CA VAL A 25 6.19 -6.91 2.78
C VAL A 25 7.50 -7.39 2.15
N ASP A 26 7.40 -8.32 1.21
CA ASP A 26 8.45 -8.56 0.22
C ASP A 26 8.18 -7.72 -1.03
N ARG A 27 8.87 -6.58 -1.16
CA ARG A 27 8.65 -5.64 -2.27
C ARG A 27 8.99 -6.21 -3.66
N ASN A 28 9.76 -7.30 -3.72
CA ASN A 28 10.16 -7.92 -4.98
C ASN A 28 9.17 -9.02 -5.42
N ASP A 29 8.24 -9.42 -4.55
CA ASP A 29 7.16 -10.35 -4.88
C ASP A 29 5.90 -9.57 -5.30
N PRO A 30 5.50 -9.61 -6.59
CA PRO A 30 4.30 -8.94 -7.06
C PRO A 30 3.02 -9.43 -6.38
N THR A 31 3.00 -10.66 -5.88
CA THR A 31 1.85 -11.23 -5.16
C THR A 31 1.71 -10.58 -3.79
N ASP A 32 2.82 -10.39 -3.07
CA ASP A 32 2.82 -9.75 -1.76
C ASP A 32 2.45 -8.26 -1.88
N VAL A 33 2.95 -7.56 -2.90
CA VAL A 33 2.58 -6.16 -3.18
C VAL A 33 1.10 -6.01 -3.56
N ARG A 34 0.54 -6.95 -4.33
CA ARG A 34 -0.91 -6.97 -4.63
C ARG A 34 -1.75 -7.24 -3.37
N GLY A 35 -1.29 -8.16 -2.52
CA GLY A 35 -1.88 -8.41 -1.21
C GLY A 35 -1.91 -7.15 -0.35
N LEU A 36 -0.76 -6.46 -0.27
CA LEU A 36 -0.60 -5.19 0.45
C LEU A 36 -1.62 -4.13 0.01
N PHE A 37 -1.83 -4.00 -1.30
CA PHE A 37 -2.82 -3.06 -1.84
C PHE A 37 -4.25 -3.41 -1.41
N ARG A 38 -4.62 -4.70 -1.50
CA ARG A 38 -5.93 -5.19 -1.08
C ARG A 38 -6.15 -5.00 0.43
N ASP A 39 -5.12 -5.23 1.23
CA ASP A 39 -5.17 -5.00 2.68
C ASP A 39 -5.37 -3.51 2.98
N ALA A 40 -4.71 -2.62 2.24
CA ALA A 40 -4.89 -1.18 2.40
C ALA A 40 -6.33 -0.71 2.09
N LEU A 41 -6.95 -1.25 1.03
CA LEU A 41 -8.37 -0.99 0.74
C LEU A 41 -9.27 -1.47 1.87
N THR A 42 -8.99 -2.65 2.42
CA THR A 42 -9.76 -3.25 3.52
C THR A 42 -9.64 -2.42 4.80
N HIS A 43 -8.42 -1.99 5.14
CA HIS A 43 -8.16 -1.11 6.28
C HIS A 43 -8.88 0.24 6.16
N ALA A 44 -8.90 0.82 4.96
CA ALA A 44 -9.59 2.07 4.67
C ALA A 44 -11.12 1.90 4.50
N ARG A 45 -11.67 0.67 4.64
CA ARG A 45 -13.09 0.35 4.43
C ARG A 45 -13.60 0.82 3.06
N VAL A 46 -12.78 0.66 2.03
CA VAL A 46 -13.14 1.00 0.65
C VAL A 46 -13.83 -0.22 0.01
N ASP A 47 -15.10 -0.06 -0.32
CA ASP A 47 -15.85 -1.05 -1.10
C ASP A 47 -15.59 -0.84 -2.60
N GLY A 48 -15.06 -1.86 -3.29
CA GLY A 48 -14.85 -1.82 -4.73
C GLY A 48 -13.59 -2.55 -5.21
N ASP A 49 -13.28 -2.39 -6.50
CA ASP A 49 -12.13 -3.00 -7.18
C ASP A 49 -10.80 -2.24 -6.99
N GLY A 50 -10.81 -1.14 -6.22
CA GLY A 50 -9.62 -0.33 -5.98
C GLY A 50 -9.24 0.59 -7.15
N ASN A 51 -10.11 0.78 -8.14
CA ASN A 51 -9.81 1.67 -9.27
C ASN A 51 -9.59 3.12 -8.84
N GLY A 52 -8.49 3.71 -9.31
CA GLY A 52 -8.08 5.07 -8.98
C GLY A 52 -7.42 5.23 -7.61
N TYR A 53 -7.19 4.14 -6.89
CA TYR A 53 -6.43 4.13 -5.64
C TYR A 53 -4.98 3.75 -5.86
N GLU A 54 -4.12 4.24 -4.97
CA GLU A 54 -2.71 3.90 -4.89
C GLU A 54 -2.31 3.67 -3.43
N ILE A 55 -1.29 2.85 -3.20
CA ILE A 55 -0.60 2.80 -1.90
C ILE A 55 0.76 3.48 -2.03
N GLN A 56 1.08 4.30 -1.05
CA GLN A 56 2.43 4.78 -0.82
C GLN A 56 3.06 3.91 0.25
N VAL A 57 4.21 3.30 -0.09
CA VAL A 57 4.96 2.43 0.81
C VAL A 57 6.25 3.13 1.18
N SER A 58 6.49 3.30 2.48
CA SER A 58 7.70 3.91 3.02
C SER A 58 8.27 3.06 4.14
N ARG A 59 9.54 3.23 4.47
CA ARG A 59 10.09 2.68 5.70
C ARG A 59 9.54 3.42 6.93
N PRO A 60 9.60 2.82 8.13
CA PRO A 60 9.24 3.50 9.38
C PRO A 60 10.04 4.78 9.63
N GLU A 61 11.27 4.85 9.12
CA GLU A 61 12.14 6.04 9.16
C GLU A 61 11.74 7.16 8.19
N GLY A 62 10.69 6.96 7.40
CA GLY A 62 10.13 7.96 6.49
C GLY A 62 10.66 7.93 5.06
N GLU A 63 11.63 7.07 4.75
CA GLU A 63 12.12 6.88 3.37
C GLU A 63 11.01 6.25 2.51
N ARG A 64 10.55 6.97 1.48
CA ARG A 64 9.58 6.42 0.52
C ARG A 64 10.27 5.36 -0.35
N LEU A 65 9.71 4.15 -0.36
CA LEU A 65 10.22 3.03 -1.14
C LEU A 65 9.61 3.03 -2.56
N PHE A 66 8.29 3.02 -2.66
CA PHE A 66 7.58 3.01 -3.95
C PHE A 66 6.12 3.46 -3.80
N VAL A 67 5.48 3.71 -4.94
CA VAL A 67 4.03 3.92 -5.06
C VAL A 67 3.49 2.83 -5.97
N TYR A 68 2.44 2.14 -5.54
CA TYR A 68 1.76 1.11 -6.32
C TYR A 68 0.32 1.52 -6.59
N SER A 69 -0.08 1.51 -7.87
CA SER A 69 -1.46 1.74 -8.30
C SER A 69 -1.97 0.51 -9.04
N ALA A 70 -3.20 0.09 -8.74
CA ALA A 70 -3.90 -0.89 -9.55
C ALA A 70 -4.36 -0.19 -10.84
N LYS A 71 -3.44 -0.02 -11.80
CA LYS A 71 -3.83 0.31 -13.18
C LYS A 71 -4.22 -1.01 -13.86
N ASN A 72 -5.46 -1.05 -14.37
CA ASN A 72 -5.92 -2.10 -15.28
C ASN A 72 -4.94 -2.33 -16.44
#